data_AF-A0A3D2KP29-F1
#
_entry.id   AF-A0A3D2KP29-F1
#
_cell.length_a   1.000
_cell.length_b   1.000
_cell.length_c   1.000
_cell.angle_alpha   90.00
_cell.angle_beta   90.00
_cell.angle_gamma   90.00
#
_symmetry.space_group_name_H-M   'P 1'
#
loop_
_entity.id
_entity.type
_entity.pdbx_description
1 polymer ?
#
loop_
_entity_poly.entity_id
_entity_poly.type
_entity_poly.pdbx_seq_one_letter_code
_entity_poly.pdbx_strand_id
1 'polypeptide(L)'
;MANSQMTPNNTPFTVLELKGIPEEEKRTFTAILLVLKVNQKEARNGSPFLTIEMGDATGSFSSTCFSGNNTFDILSRNDIEGEVVALEGQTDTFNGKFAPRILHIRVLGGEEKQAWLPKLIESSPEDPNALWSELEGFIASIQHEKLRKTVEAAFREHADALKVSAAAISMHHAYRHGLLEHTVHVTRLAQAVLPLYPEVSRDLTLAGSLLHDIGKVLEYDGDRVVKKTQAGILQGHVILGYRIVRKAALQSQLDESLMERLEHIILSHQGALEWGAPVLAATPEAILVSLVDNLDAKLGMAQKALRSTPPHEPFSEFIPGLQSKLMVAPA
;
A
#
# COMPACT_ATOMS: atom_id res chain seq x y z
N MET A 1 -16.45 -35.42 -36.77
CA MET A 1 -15.58 -35.72 -35.63
C MET A 1 -14.65 -34.53 -35.42
N ALA A 2 -14.89 -33.78 -34.36
CA ALA A 2 -13.89 -33.01 -33.60
C ALA A 2 -14.69 -32.45 -32.41
N ASN A 3 -14.87 -33.31 -31.40
CA ASN A 3 -15.37 -32.90 -30.10
C ASN A 3 -14.41 -31.83 -29.58
N SER A 4 -14.89 -30.59 -29.51
CA SER A 4 -14.33 -29.57 -28.64
C SER A 4 -14.46 -30.09 -27.22
N GLN A 5 -13.41 -30.78 -26.76
CA GLN A 5 -13.23 -31.11 -25.35
C GLN A 5 -13.06 -29.78 -24.63
N MET A 6 -14.12 -29.30 -23.98
CA MET A 6 -13.99 -28.39 -22.86
C MET A 6 -13.04 -29.07 -21.87
N THR A 7 -11.83 -28.54 -21.71
CA THR A 7 -10.90 -29.00 -20.67
C THR A 7 -11.43 -28.55 -19.32
N PRO A 8 -11.84 -29.46 -18.42
CA PRO A 8 -12.21 -29.12 -17.05
C PRO A 8 -10.94 -29.01 -16.20
N ASN A 9 -10.85 -27.96 -15.38
CA ASN A 9 -9.74 -27.57 -14.46
C ASN A 9 -8.69 -26.58 -14.99
N ASN A 10 -9.09 -25.41 -15.49
CA ASN A 10 -8.16 -24.26 -15.50
C ASN A 10 -8.42 -23.38 -14.28
N THR A 11 -7.59 -23.54 -13.25
CA THR A 11 -7.43 -22.53 -12.21
C THR A 11 -7.10 -21.19 -12.88
N PRO A 12 -7.79 -20.09 -12.55
CA PRO A 12 -7.47 -18.77 -13.09
C PRO A 12 -6.01 -18.40 -12.81
N PHE A 13 -5.34 -17.82 -13.79
CA PHE A 13 -3.96 -17.34 -13.65
C PHE A 13 -3.89 -16.15 -12.70
N THR A 14 -2.81 -16.10 -11.92
CA THR A 14 -2.38 -14.90 -11.21
C THR A 14 -1.62 -13.94 -12.12
N VAL A 15 -1.54 -12.66 -11.75
CA VAL A 15 -0.77 -11.67 -12.52
C VAL A 15 0.71 -12.01 -12.61
N LEU A 16 1.32 -12.53 -11.52
CA LEU A 16 2.71 -12.95 -11.53
C LEU A 16 2.97 -14.10 -12.50
N GLU A 17 2.08 -15.11 -12.54
CA GLU A 17 2.19 -16.19 -13.52
C GLU A 17 2.06 -15.68 -14.95
N LEU A 18 1.14 -14.76 -15.22
CA LEU A 18 0.96 -14.17 -16.55
C LEU A 18 2.19 -13.39 -17.01
N LYS A 19 2.78 -12.58 -16.12
CA LYS A 19 4.05 -11.87 -16.40
C LYS A 19 5.23 -12.83 -16.52
N GLY A 20 5.10 -14.04 -15.99
CA GLY A 20 6.07 -15.13 -16.11
C GLY A 20 6.11 -15.78 -17.50
N ILE A 21 5.08 -15.57 -18.34
CA ILE A 21 4.97 -16.16 -19.67
C ILE A 21 5.93 -15.43 -20.63
N PRO A 22 6.81 -16.14 -21.37
CA PRO A 22 7.70 -15.52 -22.34
C PRO A 22 6.95 -14.68 -23.38
N GLU A 23 7.48 -13.50 -23.73
CA GLU A 23 6.81 -12.55 -24.65
C GLU A 23 6.49 -13.16 -26.03
N GLU A 24 7.29 -14.13 -26.47
CA GLU A 24 7.12 -14.82 -27.76
C GLU A 24 5.91 -15.77 -27.78
N GLU A 25 5.40 -16.16 -26.60
CA GLU A 25 4.29 -17.09 -26.45
C GLU A 25 2.95 -16.33 -26.35
N LYS A 26 2.22 -16.27 -27.47
CA LYS A 26 0.83 -15.79 -27.48
C LYS A 26 -0.10 -16.86 -26.92
N ARG A 27 -0.55 -16.65 -25.69
CA ARG A 27 -1.39 -17.59 -24.95
C ARG A 27 -2.70 -16.93 -24.55
N THR A 28 -3.80 -17.64 -24.73
CA THR A 28 -5.08 -17.25 -24.14
C THR A 28 -5.13 -17.66 -22.68
N PHE A 29 -5.71 -16.83 -21.84
CA PHE A 29 -5.78 -17.06 -20.40
C PHE A 29 -7.12 -16.62 -19.82
N THR A 30 -7.45 -17.20 -18.67
CA THR A 30 -8.52 -16.76 -17.79
C THR A 30 -7.90 -16.27 -16.48
N ALA A 31 -8.29 -15.10 -16.00
CA ALA A 31 -7.85 -14.54 -14.73
C ALA A 31 -9.05 -13.95 -13.97
N ILE A 32 -8.96 -13.91 -12.65
CA ILE A 32 -9.92 -13.18 -11.81
C ILE A 32 -9.16 -12.04 -11.15
N LEU A 33 -9.64 -10.82 -11.35
CA LEU A 33 -8.89 -9.60 -11.06
C LEU A 33 -9.78 -8.57 -10.38
N LEU A 34 -9.17 -7.69 -9.59
CA LEU A 34 -9.77 -6.46 -9.10
C LEU A 34 -9.51 -5.34 -10.13
N VAL A 35 -10.55 -4.58 -10.47
CA VAL A 35 -10.38 -3.37 -11.29
C VAL A 35 -9.85 -2.25 -10.39
N LEU A 36 -8.60 -1.86 -10.58
CA LEU A 36 -7.92 -0.88 -9.72
C LEU A 36 -8.18 0.54 -10.17
N LYS A 37 -8.14 0.78 -11.49
CA LYS A 37 -8.29 2.12 -12.06
C LYS A 37 -8.80 2.09 -13.49
N VAL A 38 -9.68 3.02 -13.84
CA VAL A 38 -10.12 3.23 -15.23
C VAL A 38 -9.92 4.69 -15.61
N ASN A 39 -9.27 4.93 -16.75
CA ASN A 39 -9.15 6.29 -17.31
C ASN A 39 -9.66 6.29 -18.75
N GLN A 40 -10.67 7.12 -19.03
CA GLN A 40 -11.10 7.38 -20.39
C GLN A 40 -10.18 8.41 -21.05
N LYS A 41 -9.78 8.13 -22.28
CA LYS A 41 -8.94 8.96 -23.14
C LYS A 41 -9.51 8.99 -24.55
N GLU A 42 -9.02 9.92 -25.36
CA GLU A 42 -9.36 10.03 -26.77
C GLU A 42 -8.16 9.62 -27.63
N ALA A 43 -8.41 8.79 -28.65
CA ALA A 43 -7.42 8.45 -29.65
C ALA A 43 -7.26 9.60 -30.67
N ARG A 44 -6.22 9.55 -31.51
CA ARG A 44 -5.93 10.59 -32.51
C ARG A 44 -7.07 10.84 -33.50
N ASN A 45 -7.92 9.85 -33.72
CA ASN A 45 -9.12 9.91 -34.56
C ASN A 45 -10.37 10.41 -33.81
N GLY A 46 -10.23 10.84 -32.56
CA GLY A 46 -11.34 11.29 -31.69
C GLY A 46 -12.16 10.16 -31.06
N SER A 47 -11.88 8.88 -31.37
CA SER A 47 -12.64 7.79 -30.75
C SER A 47 -12.22 7.57 -29.30
N PRO A 48 -13.16 7.38 -28.36
CA PRO A 48 -12.82 7.13 -26.96
C PRO A 48 -12.23 5.73 -26.77
N PHE A 49 -11.30 5.63 -25.83
CA PHE A 49 -10.75 4.37 -25.34
C PHE A 49 -10.48 4.45 -23.84
N LEU A 50 -10.45 3.31 -23.17
CA LEU A 50 -10.12 3.19 -21.76
C LEU A 50 -8.69 2.66 -21.60
N THR A 51 -7.95 3.24 -20.67
CA THR A 51 -6.79 2.60 -20.04
C THR A 51 -7.24 2.04 -18.71
N ILE A 52 -7.16 0.71 -18.55
CA ILE A 52 -7.62 0.01 -17.35
C ILE A 52 -6.42 -0.62 -16.66
N GLU A 53 -6.29 -0.38 -15.36
CA GLU A 53 -5.39 -1.12 -14.49
C GLU A 53 -6.18 -2.18 -13.71
N MET A 54 -5.73 -3.43 -13.80
CA MET A 54 -6.32 -4.57 -13.11
C MET A 54 -5.21 -5.35 -12.39
N GLY A 55 -5.55 -5.97 -11.26
CA GLY A 55 -4.57 -6.72 -10.49
C GLY A 55 -5.17 -7.73 -9.52
N ASP A 56 -4.27 -8.50 -8.93
CA ASP A 56 -4.51 -9.37 -7.78
C ASP A 56 -3.42 -9.14 -6.73
N ALA A 57 -3.35 -9.99 -5.70
CA ALA A 57 -2.35 -9.87 -4.63
C ALA A 57 -0.90 -10.06 -5.10
N THR A 58 -0.68 -10.55 -6.33
CA THR A 58 0.64 -10.83 -6.90
C THR A 58 1.14 -9.71 -7.83
N GLY A 59 0.27 -8.78 -8.21
CA GLY A 59 0.63 -7.58 -8.97
C GLY A 59 -0.51 -7.00 -9.80
N SER A 60 -0.19 -5.98 -10.60
CA SER A 60 -1.12 -5.37 -11.56
C SER A 60 -0.53 -5.27 -12.97
N PHE A 61 -1.40 -5.10 -13.96
CA PHE A 61 -1.04 -4.74 -15.34
C PHE A 61 -2.03 -3.73 -15.92
N SER A 62 -1.65 -3.09 -17.02
CA SER A 62 -2.50 -2.16 -17.76
C SER A 62 -2.94 -2.76 -19.10
N SER A 63 -4.21 -2.53 -19.46
CA SER A 63 -4.76 -2.92 -20.77
C SER A 63 -5.50 -1.74 -21.40
N THR A 64 -5.59 -1.74 -22.73
CA THR A 64 -6.37 -0.77 -23.50
C THR A 64 -7.66 -1.41 -24.00
N CYS A 65 -8.79 -0.74 -23.80
CA CYS A 65 -10.09 -1.15 -24.35
C CYS A 65 -10.65 -0.03 -25.23
N PHE A 66 -10.78 -0.29 -26.53
CA PHE A 66 -11.37 0.66 -27.47
C PHE A 66 -12.90 0.63 -27.40
N SER A 67 -13.55 1.74 -27.73
CA SER A 67 -15.01 1.85 -27.80
C SER A 67 -15.66 0.97 -28.87
N GLY A 68 -16.98 0.80 -28.77
CA GLY A 68 -17.78 0.06 -29.75
C GLY A 68 -17.91 -1.44 -29.49
N ASN A 69 -17.67 -1.89 -28.25
CA ASN A 69 -17.88 -3.28 -27.83
C ASN A 69 -18.42 -3.35 -26.39
N ASN A 70 -19.02 -4.49 -26.04
CA ASN A 70 -19.63 -4.72 -24.72
C ASN A 70 -18.63 -4.61 -23.56
N THR A 71 -17.35 -4.95 -23.79
CA THR A 71 -16.29 -4.82 -22.78
C THR A 71 -16.08 -3.35 -22.38
N PHE A 72 -16.09 -2.44 -23.36
CA PHE A 72 -16.02 -1.00 -23.11
C PHE A 72 -17.21 -0.53 -22.27
N ASP A 73 -18.42 -0.95 -22.62
CA ASP A 73 -19.64 -0.52 -21.91
C ASP A 73 -19.59 -0.96 -20.44
N ILE A 74 -19.16 -2.20 -20.15
CA ILE A 74 -18.98 -2.71 -18.79
C ILE A 74 -17.91 -1.90 -18.04
N LEU A 75 -16.75 -1.69 -18.65
CA LEU A 75 -15.61 -1.02 -18.02
C LEU A 75 -15.77 0.50 -17.92
N SER A 76 -16.72 1.11 -18.64
CA SER A 76 -16.99 2.54 -18.58
C SER A 76 -17.95 2.93 -17.43
N ARG A 77 -18.50 1.97 -16.71
CA ARG A 77 -19.38 2.22 -15.55
C ARG A 77 -18.65 2.96 -14.44
N ASN A 78 -19.30 3.97 -13.85
CA ASN A 78 -18.74 4.77 -12.77
C ASN A 78 -18.41 3.98 -11.49
N ASP A 79 -19.06 2.83 -11.29
CA ASP A 79 -18.92 1.97 -10.11
C ASP A 79 -18.02 0.75 -10.34
N ILE A 80 -17.29 0.70 -11.47
CA ILE A 80 -16.47 -0.48 -11.82
C ILE A 80 -15.18 -0.60 -11.01
N GLU A 81 -14.59 0.50 -10.55
CA GLU A 81 -13.38 0.45 -9.73
C GLU A 81 -13.66 -0.20 -8.38
N GLY A 82 -12.86 -1.19 -8.00
CA GLY A 82 -13.09 -2.04 -6.83
C GLY A 82 -14.03 -3.23 -7.06
N GLU A 83 -14.56 -3.39 -8.29
CA GLU A 83 -15.28 -4.59 -8.68
C GLU A 83 -14.33 -5.72 -9.08
N VAL A 84 -14.81 -6.95 -8.87
CA VAL A 84 -14.09 -8.16 -9.24
C VAL A 84 -14.58 -8.61 -10.60
N VAL A 85 -13.64 -8.91 -11.51
CA VAL A 85 -13.93 -9.29 -12.89
C VAL A 85 -13.25 -10.62 -13.24
N ALA A 86 -13.96 -11.45 -14.00
CA ALA A 86 -13.39 -12.58 -14.72
C ALA A 86 -12.99 -12.07 -16.10
N LEU A 87 -11.71 -12.19 -16.41
CA LEU A 87 -11.10 -11.75 -17.65
C LEU A 87 -10.70 -12.98 -18.47
N GLU A 88 -11.18 -13.05 -19.71
CA GLU A 88 -10.54 -13.84 -20.76
C GLU A 88 -9.68 -12.90 -21.60
N GLY A 89 -8.39 -13.21 -21.70
CA GLY A 89 -7.42 -12.37 -22.39
C GLY A 89 -6.47 -13.17 -23.26
N GLN A 90 -5.68 -12.45 -24.04
CA GLN A 90 -4.52 -12.99 -24.75
C GLN A 90 -3.29 -12.19 -24.32
N THR A 91 -2.20 -12.91 -24.01
CA THR A 91 -0.92 -12.28 -23.67
C THR A 91 -0.46 -11.38 -24.81
N ASP A 92 0.01 -10.19 -24.45
CA ASP A 92 0.54 -9.19 -25.39
C ASP A 92 1.44 -8.22 -24.62
N THR A 93 2.28 -7.49 -25.34
CA THR A 93 3.20 -6.52 -24.75
C THR A 93 3.11 -5.18 -25.45
N PHE A 94 3.31 -4.10 -24.69
CA PHE A 94 3.36 -2.74 -25.19
C PHE A 94 4.55 -2.02 -24.59
N ASN A 95 5.48 -1.57 -25.43
CA ASN A 95 6.75 -0.95 -25.01
C ASN A 95 7.55 -1.80 -24.00
N GLY A 96 7.61 -3.12 -24.22
CA GLY A 96 8.32 -4.06 -23.34
C GLY A 96 7.67 -4.27 -21.98
N LYS A 97 6.38 -3.92 -21.82
CA LYS A 97 5.59 -4.19 -20.63
C LYS A 97 4.42 -5.09 -20.96
N PHE A 98 4.11 -6.04 -20.08
CA PHE A 98 2.93 -6.89 -20.18
C PHE A 98 1.65 -6.04 -20.23
N ALA A 99 0.93 -6.13 -21.35
CA ALA A 99 -0.25 -5.34 -21.65
C ALA A 99 -1.26 -6.17 -22.47
N PRO A 100 -1.92 -7.17 -21.85
CA PRO A 100 -2.68 -8.16 -22.57
C PRO A 100 -3.92 -7.56 -23.25
N ARG A 101 -4.34 -8.20 -24.33
CA ARG A 101 -5.59 -7.85 -25.01
C ARG A 101 -6.78 -8.47 -24.27
N ILE A 102 -7.77 -7.65 -23.96
CA ILE A 102 -9.03 -8.10 -23.36
C ILE A 102 -9.91 -8.71 -24.45
N LEU A 103 -10.32 -9.97 -24.30
CA LEU A 103 -11.23 -10.67 -25.21
C LEU A 103 -12.66 -10.64 -24.66
N HIS A 104 -12.83 -11.04 -23.39
CA HIS A 104 -14.11 -11.02 -22.71
C HIS A 104 -13.95 -10.62 -21.24
N ILE A 105 -14.95 -9.92 -20.71
CA ILE A 105 -14.97 -9.54 -19.29
C ILE A 105 -16.37 -9.74 -18.71
N ARG A 106 -16.42 -10.24 -17.47
CA ARG A 106 -17.66 -10.39 -16.70
C ARG A 106 -17.43 -9.91 -15.28
N VAL A 107 -18.31 -9.05 -14.78
CA VAL A 107 -18.31 -8.65 -13.36
C VAL A 107 -18.87 -9.79 -12.50
N LEU A 108 -18.16 -10.15 -11.44
CA LEU A 108 -18.59 -11.15 -10.48
C LEU A 108 -19.52 -10.52 -9.44
N GLY A 109 -20.58 -11.22 -9.07
CA GLY A 109 -21.54 -10.80 -8.05
C GLY A 109 -21.72 -11.84 -6.94
N GLY A 110 -22.43 -11.45 -5.88
CA GLY A 110 -22.86 -12.37 -4.81
C GLY A 110 -21.72 -13.15 -4.15
N GLU A 111 -21.95 -14.44 -3.93
CA GLU A 111 -21.00 -15.35 -3.27
C GLU A 111 -19.70 -15.56 -4.07
N GLU A 112 -19.77 -15.56 -5.41
CA GLU A 112 -18.60 -15.73 -6.28
C GLU A 112 -17.58 -14.63 -6.02
N LYS A 113 -18.05 -13.37 -5.96
CA LYS A 113 -17.20 -12.21 -5.62
C LYS A 113 -16.58 -12.36 -4.23
N GLN A 114 -17.37 -12.75 -3.22
CA GLN A 114 -16.89 -12.88 -1.85
C GLN A 114 -15.85 -13.98 -1.67
N ALA A 115 -15.96 -15.08 -2.43
CA ALA A 115 -14.99 -16.17 -2.38
C ALA A 115 -13.61 -15.79 -2.98
N TRP A 116 -13.60 -14.88 -3.96
CA TRP A 116 -12.36 -14.45 -4.63
C TRP A 116 -11.71 -13.24 -3.99
N LEU A 117 -12.49 -12.31 -3.44
CA LEU A 117 -12.00 -11.04 -2.94
C LEU A 117 -10.79 -11.13 -1.99
N PRO A 118 -10.73 -12.05 -0.99
CA PRO A 118 -9.57 -12.17 -0.10
C PRO A 118 -8.28 -12.58 -0.81
N LYS A 119 -8.35 -13.15 -2.01
CA LYS A 119 -7.19 -13.58 -2.81
C LYS A 119 -6.66 -12.47 -3.73
N LEU A 120 -7.45 -11.41 -3.92
CA LEU A 120 -7.14 -10.34 -4.88
C LEU A 120 -6.52 -9.11 -4.21
N ILE A 121 -6.70 -8.97 -2.90
CA ILE A 121 -6.19 -7.84 -2.13
C ILE A 121 -4.87 -8.28 -1.52
N GLU A 122 -3.77 -7.63 -1.90
CA GLU A 122 -2.49 -7.80 -1.20
C GLU A 122 -2.70 -7.44 0.28
N SER A 123 -2.10 -8.21 1.16
CA SER A 123 -2.22 -8.08 2.62
C SER A 123 -0.83 -8.21 3.24
N SER A 124 -0.68 -7.68 4.46
CA SER A 124 0.51 -7.89 5.29
C SER A 124 0.93 -9.37 5.32
N PRO A 125 2.23 -9.69 5.08
CA PRO A 125 2.78 -11.01 5.29
C PRO A 125 2.79 -11.46 6.76
N GLU A 126 2.74 -10.52 7.71
CA GLU A 126 2.64 -10.81 9.14
C GLU A 126 1.16 -10.88 9.59
N ASP A 127 0.89 -11.65 10.65
CA ASP A 127 -0.47 -11.75 11.20
C ASP A 127 -0.92 -10.41 11.80
N PRO A 128 -2.00 -9.79 11.31
CA PRO A 128 -2.49 -8.51 11.82
C PRO A 128 -2.86 -8.54 13.31
N ASN A 129 -3.29 -9.69 13.85
CA ASN A 129 -3.62 -9.81 15.27
C ASN A 129 -2.34 -9.80 16.13
N ALA A 130 -1.30 -10.52 15.70
CA ALA A 130 0.01 -10.48 16.33
C ALA A 130 0.62 -9.08 16.28
N LEU A 131 0.59 -8.41 15.12
CA LEU A 131 1.06 -7.03 14.97
C LEU A 131 0.31 -6.07 15.89
N TRP A 132 -1.02 -6.21 16.00
CA TRP A 132 -1.83 -5.38 16.89
C TRP A 132 -1.46 -5.61 18.37
N SER A 133 -1.30 -6.87 18.79
CA SER A 133 -0.88 -7.21 20.14
C SER A 133 0.51 -6.65 20.47
N GLU A 134 1.42 -6.63 19.50
CA GLU A 134 2.76 -6.07 19.68
C GLU A 134 2.71 -4.53 19.78
N LEU A 135 1.90 -3.88 18.95
CA LEU A 135 1.65 -2.44 19.03
C LEU A 135 1.13 -2.05 20.43
N GLU A 136 0.13 -2.77 20.95
CA GLU A 136 -0.38 -2.57 22.32
C GLU A 136 0.72 -2.80 23.37
N GLY A 137 1.59 -3.80 23.17
CA GLY A 137 2.77 -4.05 24.00
C GLY A 137 3.74 -2.87 24.02
N PHE A 138 4.03 -2.26 22.85
CA PHE A 138 4.87 -1.07 22.78
C PHE A 138 4.26 0.11 23.54
N ILE A 139 2.96 0.37 23.36
CA ILE A 139 2.23 1.42 24.10
C ILE A 139 2.35 1.18 25.61
N ALA A 140 2.06 -0.04 26.07
CA ALA A 140 2.14 -0.40 27.48
C ALA A 140 3.57 -0.23 28.06
N SER A 141 4.60 -0.40 27.22
CA SER A 141 6.00 -0.27 27.62
C SER A 141 6.46 1.19 27.83
N ILE A 142 5.69 2.19 27.41
CA ILE A 142 5.98 3.60 27.64
C ILE A 142 5.80 3.88 29.15
N GLN A 143 6.89 4.30 29.80
CA GLN A 143 6.92 4.53 31.26
C GLN A 143 6.31 5.87 31.64
N HIS A 144 6.52 6.91 30.82
CA HIS A 144 5.97 8.24 31.06
C HIS A 144 4.44 8.24 30.89
N GLU A 145 3.71 8.26 32.02
CA GLU A 145 2.27 8.04 32.09
C GLU A 145 1.46 8.93 31.12
N LYS A 146 1.71 10.25 31.13
CA LYS A 146 0.96 11.18 30.27
C LYS A 146 1.27 11.01 28.79
N LEU A 147 2.48 10.54 28.46
CA LEU A 147 2.86 10.29 27.08
C LEU A 147 2.19 9.00 26.59
N ARG A 148 2.18 7.94 27.41
CA ARG A 148 1.42 6.72 27.13
C ARG A 148 -0.06 7.02 26.91
N LYS A 149 -0.69 7.80 27.81
CA LYS A 149 -2.09 8.23 27.69
C LYS A 149 -2.35 9.01 26.38
N THR A 150 -1.42 9.84 25.95
CA THR A 150 -1.50 10.54 24.65
C THR A 150 -1.54 9.54 23.49
N VAL A 151 -0.66 8.54 23.48
CA VAL A 151 -0.63 7.51 22.43
C VAL A 151 -1.92 6.68 22.44
N GLU A 152 -2.37 6.22 23.61
CA GLU A 152 -3.63 5.50 23.78
C GLU A 152 -4.83 6.31 23.29
N ALA A 153 -4.90 7.61 23.63
CA ALA A 153 -5.98 8.49 23.22
C ALA A 153 -5.98 8.74 21.70
N ALA A 154 -4.81 8.87 21.08
CA ALA A 154 -4.68 9.04 19.64
C ALA A 154 -5.17 7.80 18.86
N PHE A 155 -4.87 6.58 19.34
CA PHE A 155 -5.34 5.36 18.67
C PHE A 155 -6.79 5.00 18.95
N ARG A 156 -7.37 5.39 20.10
CA ARG A 156 -8.72 4.97 20.51
C ARG A 156 -9.80 5.26 19.46
N GLU A 157 -9.72 6.40 18.79
CA GLU A 157 -10.69 6.81 17.75
C GLU A 157 -10.35 6.24 16.36
N HIS A 158 -9.17 5.64 16.18
CA HIS A 158 -8.61 5.30 14.87
C HIS A 158 -8.13 3.85 14.74
N ALA A 159 -8.31 3.02 15.77
CA ALA A 159 -7.82 1.64 15.82
C ALA A 159 -8.31 0.78 14.65
N ASP A 160 -9.61 0.81 14.35
CA ASP A 160 -10.18 0.00 13.27
C ASP A 160 -9.66 0.43 11.90
N ALA A 161 -9.53 1.74 11.69
CA ALA A 161 -8.96 2.29 10.47
C ALA A 161 -7.48 1.89 10.33
N LEU A 162 -6.66 2.07 11.37
CA LEU A 162 -5.25 1.68 11.38
C LEU A 162 -5.06 0.21 11.01
N LYS A 163 -5.90 -0.67 11.57
CA LYS A 163 -5.84 -2.11 11.31
C LYS A 163 -6.02 -2.42 9.83
N VAL A 164 -6.86 -1.71 9.08
CA VAL A 164 -7.17 -2.07 7.69
C VAL A 164 -6.45 -1.21 6.66
N SER A 165 -5.95 -0.03 7.04
CA SER A 165 -5.29 0.91 6.14
C SER A 165 -3.97 0.37 5.55
N ALA A 166 -3.70 0.77 4.32
CA ALA A 166 -2.38 0.67 3.70
C ALA A 166 -1.46 1.81 4.18
N ALA A 167 -0.15 1.58 4.19
CA ALA A 167 0.80 2.64 4.51
C ALA A 167 1.05 3.58 3.33
N ALA A 168 0.83 3.13 2.09
CA ALA A 168 1.00 3.96 0.91
C ALA A 168 0.01 3.56 -0.19
N ILE A 169 -0.13 4.41 -1.20
CA ILE A 169 -0.98 4.11 -2.37
C ILE A 169 -0.30 3.12 -3.33
N SER A 170 1.02 3.23 -3.53
CA SER A 170 1.73 2.42 -4.54
C SER A 170 3.18 2.07 -4.20
N MET A 171 3.68 2.50 -3.03
CA MET A 171 5.09 2.38 -2.66
C MET A 171 5.33 1.18 -1.72
N HIS A 172 5.69 1.44 -0.47
CA HIS A 172 5.95 0.45 0.57
C HIS A 172 4.67 0.17 1.37
N HIS A 173 4.50 -1.07 1.80
CA HIS A 173 3.34 -1.50 2.58
C HIS A 173 1.99 -1.02 2.00
N ALA A 174 1.91 -0.97 0.66
CA ALA A 174 0.77 -0.47 -0.10
C ALA A 174 -0.31 -1.54 -0.26
N TYR A 175 -0.73 -2.11 0.88
CA TYR A 175 -1.62 -3.25 0.97
C TYR A 175 -2.38 -3.23 2.29
N ARG A 176 -3.42 -4.06 2.41
CA ARG A 176 -4.24 -4.12 3.62
C ARG A 176 -3.41 -4.50 4.83
N HIS A 177 -3.63 -3.83 5.97
CA HIS A 177 -2.81 -3.91 7.19
C HIS A 177 -1.40 -3.32 7.08
N GLY A 178 -1.03 -2.75 5.93
CA GLY A 178 0.31 -2.25 5.71
C GLY A 178 0.69 -1.09 6.64
N LEU A 179 -0.26 -0.23 7.02
CA LEU A 179 0.01 0.86 7.97
C LEU A 179 0.37 0.32 9.36
N LEU A 180 -0.34 -0.72 9.81
CA LEU A 180 -0.06 -1.39 11.08
C LEU A 180 1.31 -2.08 11.06
N GLU A 181 1.61 -2.85 10.01
CA GLU A 181 2.90 -3.52 9.85
C GLU A 181 4.05 -2.49 9.86
N HIS A 182 3.96 -1.45 9.03
CA HIS A 182 4.94 -0.38 8.95
C HIS A 182 5.16 0.30 10.30
N THR A 183 4.09 0.67 11.00
CA THR A 183 4.17 1.29 12.34
C THR A 183 4.91 0.38 13.34
N VAL A 184 4.63 -0.92 13.33
CA VAL A 184 5.30 -1.91 14.18
C VAL A 184 6.77 -2.06 13.79
N HIS A 185 7.09 -2.15 12.50
CA HIS A 185 8.47 -2.24 12.02
C HIS A 185 9.32 -1.04 12.40
N VAL A 186 8.81 0.17 12.17
CA VAL A 186 9.47 1.42 12.56
C VAL A 186 9.74 1.43 14.06
N THR A 187 8.79 0.95 14.86
CA THR A 187 8.94 0.86 16.33
C THR A 187 9.96 -0.21 16.73
N ARG A 188 9.96 -1.40 16.11
CA ARG A 188 10.96 -2.46 16.29
C ARG A 188 12.36 -1.95 15.97
N LEU A 189 12.54 -1.30 14.81
CA LEU A 189 13.81 -0.73 14.36
C LEU A 189 14.32 0.34 15.32
N ALA A 190 13.46 1.28 15.71
CA ALA A 190 13.80 2.31 16.69
C ALA A 190 14.26 1.68 18.02
N GLN A 191 13.50 0.70 18.53
CA GLN A 191 13.84 0.00 19.77
C GLN A 191 15.16 -0.77 19.69
N ALA A 192 15.47 -1.37 18.53
CA ALA A 192 16.70 -2.13 18.33
C ALA A 192 17.97 -1.26 18.37
N VAL A 193 17.90 -0.02 17.90
CA VAL A 193 19.07 0.87 17.82
C VAL A 193 19.21 1.81 19.01
N LEU A 194 18.13 2.07 19.76
CA LEU A 194 18.14 2.93 20.96
C LEU A 194 19.26 2.63 21.98
N PRO A 195 19.67 1.37 22.24
CA PRO A 195 20.77 1.08 23.18
C PRO A 195 22.12 1.72 22.80
N LEU A 196 22.30 2.10 21.53
CA LEU A 196 23.51 2.79 21.05
C LEU A 196 23.49 4.30 21.34
N TYR A 197 22.33 4.87 21.65
CA TYR A 197 22.10 6.32 21.77
C TYR A 197 21.44 6.66 23.12
N PRO A 198 22.16 6.57 24.25
CA PRO A 198 21.60 6.79 25.58
C PRO A 198 21.04 8.20 25.81
N GLU A 199 21.43 9.18 25.00
CA GLU A 199 20.91 10.54 24.99
C GLU A 199 19.53 10.69 24.33
N VAL A 200 19.07 9.68 23.59
CA VAL A 200 17.76 9.68 22.94
C VAL A 200 16.70 9.16 23.90
N SER A 201 15.62 9.92 24.08
CA SER A 201 14.52 9.52 24.95
C SER A 201 13.75 8.33 24.38
N ARG A 202 13.95 7.14 24.97
CA ARG A 202 13.24 5.90 24.60
C ARG A 202 11.74 6.10 24.47
N ASP A 203 11.09 6.62 25.51
CA ASP A 203 9.63 6.74 25.57
C ASP A 203 9.08 7.69 24.51
N LEU A 204 9.78 8.81 24.26
CA LEU A 204 9.39 9.77 23.22
C LEU A 204 9.64 9.22 21.82
N THR A 205 10.73 8.48 21.60
CA THR A 205 10.96 7.75 20.36
C THR A 205 9.86 6.73 20.10
N LEU A 206 9.48 5.91 21.08
CA LEU A 206 8.39 4.93 20.90
C LEU A 206 7.06 5.63 20.59
N ALA A 207 6.71 6.67 21.33
CA ALA A 207 5.49 7.44 21.07
C ALA A 207 5.51 8.06 19.66
N GLY A 208 6.65 8.62 19.25
CA GLY A 208 6.87 9.17 17.92
C GLY A 208 6.75 8.12 16.82
N SER A 209 7.46 6.99 16.94
CA SER A 209 7.40 5.86 16.00
C SER A 209 5.99 5.29 15.86
N LEU A 210 5.24 5.17 16.96
CA LEU A 210 3.87 4.66 16.91
C LEU A 210 2.92 5.63 16.20
N LEU A 211 3.12 6.94 16.37
CA LEU A 211 2.17 7.95 15.90
C LEU A 211 2.56 8.65 14.60
N HIS A 212 3.80 8.50 14.11
CA HIS A 212 4.35 9.30 13.01
C HIS A 212 3.42 9.38 11.80
N ASP A 213 2.80 8.25 11.46
CA ASP A 213 1.98 8.08 10.28
C ASP A 213 0.48 7.95 10.57
N ILE A 214 0.03 8.21 11.80
CA ILE A 214 -1.37 8.03 12.21
C ILE A 214 -2.35 8.84 11.35
N GLY A 215 -1.91 9.94 10.75
CA GLY A 215 -2.73 10.74 9.84
C GLY A 215 -3.19 10.00 8.58
N LYS A 216 -2.54 8.90 8.19
CA LYS A 216 -2.93 8.09 7.03
C LYS A 216 -4.32 7.46 7.19
N VAL A 217 -4.76 7.23 8.43
CA VAL A 217 -6.13 6.77 8.73
C VAL A 217 -7.23 7.76 8.32
N LEU A 218 -6.86 9.03 8.11
CA LEU A 218 -7.74 10.08 7.60
C LEU A 218 -7.39 10.49 6.16
N GLU A 219 -6.14 10.27 5.73
CA GLU A 219 -5.69 10.59 4.36
C GLU A 219 -6.32 9.64 3.33
N TYR A 220 -6.43 8.36 3.68
CA TYR A 220 -6.85 7.30 2.78
C TYR A 220 -8.23 6.75 3.14
N ASP A 221 -8.96 6.35 2.10
CA ASP A 221 -10.25 5.67 2.19
C ASP A 221 -10.30 4.52 1.17
N GLY A 222 -11.09 3.50 1.48
CA GLY A 222 -11.25 2.29 0.67
C GLY A 222 -10.48 1.09 1.21
N ASP A 223 -11.21 -0.01 1.41
CA ASP A 223 -10.68 -1.32 1.86
C ASP A 223 -10.04 -2.12 0.72
N ARG A 224 -10.40 -1.83 -0.55
CA ARG A 224 -10.00 -2.61 -1.73
C ARG A 224 -9.14 -1.82 -2.72
N VAL A 225 -9.56 -0.59 -2.98
CA VAL A 225 -8.85 0.37 -3.82
C VAL A 225 -8.66 1.62 -2.99
N VAL A 226 -7.42 1.89 -2.63
CA VAL A 226 -7.06 3.02 -1.76
C VAL A 226 -7.17 4.31 -2.56
N LYS A 227 -8.02 5.23 -2.10
CA LYS A 227 -8.19 6.58 -2.66
C LYS A 227 -7.88 7.60 -1.58
N LYS A 228 -7.44 8.81 -2.00
CA LYS A 228 -7.31 9.92 -1.05
C LYS A 228 -8.67 10.50 -0.73
N THR A 229 -8.92 10.77 0.55
CA THR A 229 -10.08 11.54 1.00
C THR A 229 -9.92 13.01 0.60
N GLN A 230 -11.02 13.78 0.67
CA GLN A 230 -10.92 15.24 0.52
C GLN A 230 -9.94 15.84 1.54
N ALA A 231 -9.97 15.38 2.79
CA ALA A 231 -9.04 15.83 3.82
C ALA A 231 -7.59 15.45 3.46
N GLY A 232 -7.37 14.25 2.94
CA GLY A 232 -6.05 13.80 2.48
C GLY A 232 -5.51 14.60 1.31
N ILE A 233 -6.36 14.97 0.35
CA ILE A 233 -5.99 15.83 -0.78
C ILE A 233 -5.64 17.25 -0.30
N LEU A 234 -6.42 17.81 0.62
CA LEU A 234 -6.25 19.19 1.05
C LEU A 234 -5.16 19.39 2.11
N GLN A 235 -4.85 18.37 2.91
CA GLN A 235 -4.00 18.52 4.11
C GLN A 235 -2.80 17.57 4.16
N GLY A 236 -2.93 16.36 3.60
CA GLY A 236 -1.92 15.31 3.73
C GLY A 236 -1.84 14.69 5.14
N HIS A 237 -1.30 13.47 5.24
CA HIS A 237 -1.26 12.74 6.52
C HIS A 237 -0.39 13.42 7.58
N VAL A 238 0.67 14.15 7.23
CA VAL A 238 1.54 14.80 8.22
C VAL A 238 0.74 15.81 9.07
N ILE A 239 -0.04 16.67 8.42
CA ILE A 239 -0.89 17.66 9.10
C ILE A 239 -2.06 16.99 9.82
N LEU A 240 -2.67 15.96 9.21
CA LEU A 240 -3.74 15.19 9.85
C LEU A 240 -3.26 14.47 11.11
N GLY A 241 -2.07 13.87 11.07
CA GLY A 241 -1.40 13.21 12.18
C GLY A 241 -1.10 14.20 13.30
N TYR A 242 -0.50 15.35 12.97
CA TYR A 242 -0.28 16.44 13.94
C TYR A 242 -1.58 16.84 14.66
N ARG A 243 -2.69 16.98 13.94
CA ARG A 243 -4.00 17.33 14.53
C ARG A 243 -4.49 16.27 15.52
N ILE A 244 -4.37 14.98 15.16
CA ILE A 244 -4.75 13.85 16.03
C ILE A 244 -3.90 13.87 17.31
N VAL A 245 -2.58 13.94 17.13
CA VAL A 245 -1.61 13.89 18.24
C VAL A 245 -1.76 15.08 19.18
N ARG A 246 -1.90 16.29 18.65
CA ARG A 246 -2.11 17.50 19.48
C ARG A 246 -3.39 17.43 20.29
N LYS A 247 -4.51 16.98 19.69
CA LYS A 247 -5.78 16.77 20.40
C LYS A 247 -5.59 15.79 21.57
N ALA A 248 -4.95 14.65 21.32
CA ALA A 248 -4.71 13.61 22.32
C ALA A 248 -3.77 14.09 23.45
N ALA A 249 -2.74 14.88 23.10
CA ALA A 249 -1.77 15.42 24.05
C ALA A 249 -2.41 16.44 25.01
N LEU A 250 -3.27 17.32 24.47
CA LEU A 250 -4.05 18.27 25.28
C LEU A 250 -5.02 17.54 26.23
N GLN A 251 -5.73 16.52 25.74
CA GLN A 251 -6.65 15.71 26.56
C GLN A 251 -5.92 14.99 27.69
N SER A 252 -4.69 14.54 27.44
CA SER A 252 -3.85 13.83 28.41
C SER A 252 -3.04 14.76 29.31
N GLN A 253 -3.16 16.08 29.10
CA GLN A 253 -2.41 17.12 29.82
C GLN A 253 -0.90 16.89 29.76
N LEU A 254 -0.39 16.43 28.61
CA LEU A 254 1.03 16.24 28.38
C LEU A 254 1.76 17.57 28.57
N ASP A 255 2.93 17.53 29.20
CA ASP A 255 3.77 18.71 29.38
C ASP A 255 4.09 19.37 28.03
N GLU A 256 4.13 20.70 28.01
CA GLU A 256 4.30 21.49 26.78
C GLU A 256 5.60 21.14 26.05
N SER A 257 6.70 20.91 26.78
CA SER A 257 7.99 20.54 26.17
C SER A 257 7.94 19.16 25.50
N LEU A 258 7.29 18.17 26.14
CA LEU A 258 7.12 16.84 25.53
C LEU A 258 6.13 16.87 24.37
N MET A 259 5.07 17.68 24.47
CA MET A 259 4.10 17.86 23.40
C MET A 259 4.75 18.44 22.15
N GLU A 260 5.52 19.52 22.29
CA GLU A 260 6.23 20.17 21.17
C GLU A 260 7.19 19.21 20.48
N ARG A 261 7.96 18.43 21.25
CA ARG A 261 8.91 17.46 20.66
C ARG A 261 8.21 16.30 19.98
N LEU A 262 7.09 15.81 20.53
CA LEU A 262 6.29 14.76 19.89
C LEU A 262 5.68 15.28 18.59
N GLU A 263 5.10 16.48 18.60
CA GLU A 263 4.59 17.16 17.41
C GLU A 263 5.68 17.33 16.34
N HIS A 264 6.90 17.70 16.76
CA HIS A 264 8.05 17.83 15.85
C HIS A 264 8.41 16.51 15.19
N ILE A 265 8.34 15.38 15.90
CA ILE A 265 8.54 14.05 15.28
C ILE A 265 7.51 13.84 14.16
N ILE A 266 6.22 14.09 14.43
CA ILE A 266 5.17 13.91 13.41
C ILE A 266 5.40 14.84 12.22
N LEU A 267 5.74 16.09 12.46
CA LEU A 267 5.94 17.10 11.41
C LEU A 267 7.22 16.89 10.59
N SER A 268 8.18 16.08 11.05
CA SER A 268 9.47 15.92 10.38
C SER A 268 9.82 14.50 9.95
N HIS A 269 9.02 13.49 10.30
CA HIS A 269 9.36 12.08 10.08
C HIS A 269 9.69 11.75 8.62
N GLN A 270 9.04 12.38 7.65
CA GLN A 270 9.35 12.15 6.24
C GLN A 270 10.78 12.57 5.84
N GLY A 271 11.50 13.31 6.68
CA GLY A 271 12.95 13.51 6.55
C GLY A 271 13.42 14.54 5.53
N ALA A 272 12.62 14.86 4.52
CA ALA A 272 12.97 15.85 3.50
C ALA A 272 11.77 16.72 3.10
N LEU A 273 12.02 18.01 2.82
CA LEU A 273 10.97 18.96 2.43
C LEU A 273 10.34 18.56 1.09
N GLU A 274 11.15 18.06 0.16
CA GLU A 274 10.71 17.54 -1.14
C GLU A 274 9.87 16.27 -1.05
N TRP A 275 9.92 15.54 0.08
CA TRP A 275 9.10 14.34 0.30
C TRP A 275 7.75 14.67 0.94
N GLY A 276 7.59 15.90 1.44
CA GLY A 276 6.35 16.39 2.03
C GLY A 276 6.45 16.80 3.50
N ALA A 277 7.64 16.75 4.11
CA ALA A 277 7.85 17.25 5.46
C ALA A 277 7.70 18.79 5.51
N PRO A 278 6.87 19.35 6.41
CA PRO A 278 6.85 20.79 6.67
C PRO A 278 8.17 21.34 7.22
N VAL A 279 8.89 20.52 8.00
CA VAL A 279 10.15 20.89 8.67
C VAL A 279 11.09 19.69 8.73
N LEU A 280 12.39 19.96 8.87
CA LEU A 280 13.40 18.91 9.04
C LEU A 280 13.51 18.47 10.50
N ALA A 281 13.90 17.21 10.70
CA ALA A 281 14.12 16.64 12.02
C ALA A 281 15.23 17.41 12.75
N ALA A 282 14.95 17.81 13.99
CA ALA A 282 15.81 18.73 14.75
C ALA A 282 15.93 18.36 16.23
N THR A 283 15.43 17.18 16.61
CA THR A 283 15.63 16.55 17.91
C THR A 283 16.23 15.17 17.68
N PRO A 284 17.00 14.61 18.65
CA PRO A 284 17.55 13.27 18.51
C PRO A 284 16.49 12.21 18.21
N GLU A 285 15.32 12.31 18.85
CA GLU A 285 14.19 11.39 18.62
C GLU A 285 13.61 11.54 17.22
N ALA A 286 13.42 12.78 16.73
CA ALA A 286 12.88 13.00 15.38
C ALA A 286 13.84 12.55 14.29
N ILE A 287 15.15 12.77 14.49
CA ILE A 287 16.19 12.29 13.56
C ILE A 287 16.14 10.77 13.50
N LEU A 288 16.09 10.12 14.66
CA LEU A 288 16.02 8.67 14.73
C LEU A 288 14.76 8.14 14.03
N VAL A 289 13.57 8.62 14.41
CA VAL A 289 12.29 8.17 13.83
C VAL A 289 12.26 8.36 12.32
N SER A 290 12.73 9.51 11.83
CA SER A 290 12.79 9.79 10.39
C SER A 290 13.69 8.84 9.62
N LEU A 291 14.87 8.51 10.19
CA LEU A 291 15.81 7.59 9.55
C LEU A 291 15.28 6.14 9.53
N VAL A 292 14.65 5.68 10.62
CA VAL A 292 14.12 4.31 10.68
C VAL A 292 12.83 4.15 9.87
N ASP A 293 12.00 5.19 9.76
CA ASP A 293 10.89 5.26 8.81
C ASP A 293 11.39 5.08 7.37
N ASN A 294 12.37 5.89 6.96
CA ASN A 294 12.94 5.76 5.62
C ASN A 294 13.62 4.41 5.36
N LEU A 295 14.25 3.82 6.38
CA LEU A 295 14.85 2.49 6.29
C LEU A 295 13.79 1.42 6.03
N ASP A 296 12.71 1.40 6.82
CA ASP A 296 11.63 0.43 6.64
C ASP A 296 10.95 0.62 5.29
N ALA A 297 10.65 1.86 4.89
CA ALA A 297 10.09 2.16 3.58
C ALA A 297 10.93 1.57 2.43
N LYS A 298 12.26 1.69 2.47
CA LYS A 298 13.16 1.15 1.45
C LYS A 298 13.20 -0.38 1.49
N LEU A 299 13.30 -0.98 2.67
CA LEU A 299 13.33 -2.43 2.80
C LEU A 299 11.99 -3.07 2.43
N GLY A 300 10.86 -2.43 2.74
CA GLY A 300 9.52 -2.84 2.31
C GLY A 300 9.36 -2.81 0.78
N MET A 301 9.92 -1.80 0.11
CA MET A 301 9.99 -1.79 -1.37
C MET A 301 10.82 -2.96 -1.91
N ALA A 302 11.96 -3.25 -1.27
CA ALA A 302 12.81 -4.36 -1.69
C ALA A 302 12.13 -5.71 -1.49
N GLN A 303 11.49 -5.92 -0.34
CA GLN A 303 10.71 -7.13 -0.05
C GLN A 303 9.57 -7.33 -1.06
N LYS A 304 8.86 -6.26 -1.42
CA LYS A 304 7.83 -6.33 -2.47
C LYS A 304 8.42 -6.77 -3.80
N ALA A 305 9.52 -6.16 -4.22
CA ALA A 305 10.21 -6.52 -5.47
C ALA A 305 10.67 -7.98 -5.49
N LEU A 306 11.17 -8.51 -4.37
CA LEU A 306 11.56 -9.92 -4.23
C LEU A 306 10.37 -10.88 -4.40
N ARG A 307 9.16 -10.49 -4.01
CA ARG A 307 7.95 -11.32 -4.15
C ARG A 307 7.28 -11.20 -5.52
N SER A 308 7.34 -10.02 -6.14
CA SER A 308 6.55 -9.70 -7.34
C SER A 308 7.33 -9.75 -8.65
N THR A 309 8.65 -9.95 -8.61
CA THR A 309 9.46 -10.06 -9.83
C THR A 309 9.40 -11.51 -10.34
N PRO A 310 9.13 -11.75 -11.64
CA PRO A 310 9.12 -13.10 -12.21
C PRO A 310 10.43 -13.86 -11.93
N PRO A 311 10.38 -15.16 -11.59
CA PRO A 311 11.59 -15.92 -11.20
C PRO A 311 12.71 -15.99 -12.25
N HIS A 312 12.40 -15.75 -13.52
CA HIS A 312 13.37 -15.76 -14.61
C HIS A 312 14.07 -14.41 -14.82
N GLU A 313 13.58 -13.34 -14.19
CA GLU A 313 14.16 -12.00 -14.28
C GLU A 313 15.23 -11.83 -13.18
N PRO A 314 16.49 -11.51 -13.53
CA PRO A 314 17.54 -11.31 -12.53
C PRO A 314 17.37 -10.02 -11.73
N PHE A 315 16.64 -9.04 -12.27
CA PHE A 315 16.41 -7.73 -11.67
C PHE A 315 14.94 -7.35 -11.71
N SER A 316 14.50 -6.58 -10.72
CA SER A 316 13.19 -5.92 -10.73
C SER A 316 13.11 -4.84 -11.82
N GLU A 317 11.90 -4.33 -12.08
CA GLU A 317 11.75 -3.00 -12.71
C GLU A 317 12.46 -1.93 -11.86
N PHE A 318 12.70 -0.75 -12.46
CA PHE A 318 13.27 0.38 -11.71
C PHE A 318 12.32 0.82 -10.59
N ILE A 319 12.83 0.94 -9.37
CA ILE A 319 12.06 1.32 -8.19
C ILE A 319 12.43 2.76 -7.80
N PRO A 320 11.56 3.76 -8.03
CA PRO A 320 11.91 5.17 -7.81
C PRO A 320 12.40 5.48 -6.39
N GLY A 321 11.77 4.90 -5.36
CA GLY A 321 12.16 5.11 -3.97
C GLY A 321 13.50 4.50 -3.58
N LEU A 322 14.01 3.54 -4.37
CA LEU A 322 15.36 2.97 -4.22
C LEU A 322 16.37 3.59 -5.21
N GLN A 323 15.90 4.36 -6.19
CA GLN A 323 16.70 4.91 -7.28
C GLN A 323 17.53 3.87 -8.03
N SER A 324 17.08 2.61 -8.04
CA SER A 324 17.78 1.49 -8.66
C SER A 324 16.80 0.39 -9.07
N LYS A 325 17.28 -0.53 -9.90
CA LYS A 325 16.72 -1.89 -9.98
C LYS A 325 17.27 -2.72 -8.82
N LEU A 326 16.47 -3.63 -8.29
CA LEU A 326 16.88 -4.58 -7.26
C LEU A 326 17.27 -5.90 -7.93
N MET A 327 18.39 -6.51 -7.52
CA MET A 327 18.70 -7.89 -7.89
C MET A 327 17.81 -8.83 -7.07
N VAL A 328 17.04 -9.69 -7.74
CA VAL A 328 16.02 -10.55 -7.09
C VAL A 328 16.36 -12.04 -7.13
N ALA A 329 17.22 -12.46 -8.05
CA ALA A 329 17.79 -13.80 -8.09
C ALA A 329 19.27 -13.68 -7.69
N PRO A 330 19.73 -14.29 -6.59
CA PRO A 330 21.16 -14.40 -6.33
C PRO A 330 21.81 -15.21 -7.47
N ALA A 331 22.99 -14.76 -7.90
CA ALA A 331 23.82 -15.48 -8.85
C ALA A 331 24.23 -16.87 -8.32
#